data_AF-A0A353VP93-F1
#
_entry.id   AF-A0A353VP93-F1
#
_cell.length_a   1.000
_cell.length_b   1.000
_cell.length_c   1.000
_cell.angle_alpha   90.00
_cell.angle_beta   90.00
_cell.angle_gamma   90.00
#
_symmetry.space_group_name_H-M   'P 1'
#
loop_
_entity.id
_entity.type
_entity.pdbx_description
1 polymer ?
#
loop_
_entity_poly.entity_id
_entity_poly.type
_entity_poly.pdbx_seq_one_letter_code
_entity_poly.pdbx_strand_id
1 'polypeptide(L)'
;MKLKLITTLFLVAPLLLGGVSCQKQSESEVRDTVVIQTKLTAKTPATLAEGGTDQITIYATCDWSLEGEDWFTIEPAKGTRGVSESVITTQPNTTGADRTGTIRLKAGSYTSTYTFTQAGK
;
A
#
# COMPACT_ATOMS: atom_id res chain seq x y z
N MET A 1 37.75 2.96 49.79
CA MET A 1 38.16 2.47 48.45
C MET A 1 39.63 2.07 48.51
N LYS A 2 39.94 0.79 48.29
CA LYS A 2 41.31 0.29 48.13
C LYS A 2 41.65 0.33 46.64
N LEU A 3 42.56 1.21 46.27
CA LEU A 3 43.10 1.32 44.92
C LEU A 3 44.23 0.30 44.77
N LYS A 4 44.13 -0.60 43.79
CA LYS A 4 45.22 -1.51 43.39
C LYS A 4 45.68 -1.16 41.98
N LEU A 5 47.00 -0.94 41.87
CA LEU A 5 47.82 -0.88 40.67
C LEU A 5 47.53 -2.06 39.71
N ILE A 6 47.82 -1.89 38.42
CA ILE A 6 48.98 -2.54 37.73
C ILE A 6 49.00 -2.09 36.26
N THR A 7 50.12 -1.51 35.87
CA THR A 7 50.56 -1.25 34.49
C THR A 7 51.05 -2.57 33.88
N THR A 8 50.52 -2.99 32.73
CA THR A 8 51.17 -4.03 31.93
C THR A 8 51.07 -3.74 30.45
N LEU A 9 52.23 -3.42 29.87
CA LEU A 9 52.51 -3.37 28.44
C LEU A 9 52.53 -4.81 27.92
N PHE A 10 51.64 -5.17 26.98
CA PHE A 10 51.78 -6.38 26.19
C PHE A 10 51.66 -6.05 24.70
N LEU A 11 52.71 -6.41 24.00
CA LEU A 11 53.00 -6.18 22.61
C LEU A 11 52.60 -7.45 21.86
N VAL A 12 51.45 -7.45 21.17
CA VAL A 12 51.09 -8.45 20.16
C VAL A 12 50.20 -7.79 19.10
N ALA A 13 50.76 -7.54 17.92
CA ALA A 13 49.99 -7.31 16.70
C ALA A 13 49.66 -8.68 16.09
N PRO A 14 48.41 -8.89 15.64
CA PRO A 14 48.27 -9.14 14.20
C PRO A 14 47.01 -8.51 13.57
N LEU A 15 47.25 -7.87 12.43
CA LEU A 15 46.42 -7.78 11.23
C LEU A 15 44.97 -8.31 11.35
N LEU A 16 43.99 -7.41 11.47
CA LEU A 16 42.60 -7.70 11.10
C LEU A 16 42.00 -6.54 10.29
N LEU A 17 41.39 -6.98 9.19
CA LEU A 17 40.81 -6.24 8.09
C LEU A 17 39.58 -5.42 8.50
N GLY A 18 39.38 -4.31 7.79
CA GLY A 18 38.05 -3.91 7.35
C GLY A 18 37.19 -3.17 8.37
N GLY A 19 36.76 -1.97 7.99
CA GLY A 19 36.00 -1.07 8.83
C GLY A 19 34.68 -1.65 9.32
N VAL A 20 34.37 -1.38 10.58
CA VAL A 20 32.99 -1.24 11.03
C VAL A 20 32.74 0.25 11.14
N SER A 21 32.48 0.87 9.99
CA SER A 21 31.61 2.03 9.97
C SER A 21 30.33 1.55 10.65
N CYS A 22 29.97 2.19 11.76
CA CYS A 22 28.72 1.93 12.44
C CYS A 22 27.60 2.14 11.40
N GLN A 23 27.13 1.07 10.77
CA GLN A 23 25.99 1.12 9.87
C GLN A 23 24.83 1.58 10.75
N LYS A 24 24.49 2.87 10.64
CA LYS A 24 23.20 3.39 11.08
C LYS A 24 22.15 2.47 10.49
N GLN A 25 21.61 1.62 11.34
CA GLN A 25 20.49 0.76 11.01
C GLN A 25 19.36 1.70 10.61
N SER A 26 18.94 1.64 9.34
CA SER A 26 17.90 2.53 8.84
C SER A 26 16.64 2.27 9.65
N GLU A 27 16.26 3.25 10.45
CA GLU A 27 14.94 3.35 11.03
C GLU A 27 13.95 3.26 9.86
N SER A 28 13.08 2.25 9.86
CA SER A 28 12.02 2.13 8.86
C SER A 28 11.16 3.38 8.95
N GLU A 29 11.41 4.32 8.05
CA GLU A 29 10.55 5.48 7.83
C GLU A 29 9.15 4.94 7.50
N VAL A 30 8.21 5.05 8.44
CA VAL A 30 6.82 4.64 8.21
C VAL A 30 6.24 5.63 7.22
N ARG A 31 6.19 5.24 5.94
CA ARG A 31 5.64 6.06 4.88
C ARG A 31 4.12 5.92 4.84
N ASP A 32 3.44 7.01 4.50
CA ASP A 32 2.03 6.97 4.16
C ASP A 32 1.83 6.04 2.97
N THR A 33 0.84 5.15 3.07
CA THR A 33 0.49 4.19 2.04
C THR A 33 -1.01 3.92 2.11
N VAL A 34 -1.57 3.58 0.95
CA VAL A 34 -2.92 3.05 0.83
C VAL A 34 -2.97 2.06 -0.33
N VAL A 35 -3.63 0.93 -0.12
CA VAL A 35 -3.83 -0.10 -1.13
C VAL A 35 -5.23 -0.67 -1.03
N ILE A 36 -5.82 -1.00 -2.17
CA ILE A 36 -6.98 -1.90 -2.24
C ILE A 36 -6.42 -3.33 -2.23
N GLN A 37 -6.71 -4.10 -1.18
CA GLN A 37 -6.27 -5.49 -1.03
C GLN A 37 -7.14 -6.47 -1.83
N THR A 38 -8.41 -6.14 -2.04
CA THR A 38 -9.31 -6.97 -2.86
C THR A 38 -8.92 -6.89 -4.33
N LYS A 39 -8.82 -8.05 -4.98
CA LYS A 39 -8.65 -8.12 -6.43
C LYS A 39 -10.00 -8.35 -7.10
N LEU A 40 -10.50 -7.35 -7.84
CA LEU A 40 -11.65 -7.49 -8.72
C LEU A 40 -11.22 -8.27 -9.96
N THR A 41 -11.46 -9.58 -9.93
CA THR A 41 -11.21 -10.46 -11.07
C THR A 41 -12.42 -10.52 -11.98
N ALA A 42 -12.21 -10.97 -13.21
CA ALA A 42 -13.30 -11.25 -14.15
C ALA A 42 -14.40 -12.09 -13.50
N LYS A 43 -15.65 -11.79 -13.85
CA LYS A 43 -16.89 -12.44 -13.39
C LYS A 43 -17.32 -12.11 -11.95
N THR A 44 -16.64 -11.20 -11.26
CA THR A 44 -17.22 -10.54 -10.08
C THR A 44 -18.30 -9.55 -10.54
N PRO A 45 -19.38 -9.31 -9.76
CA PRO A 45 -20.50 -8.46 -10.17
C PRO A 45 -20.09 -7.13 -10.80
N ALA A 46 -19.15 -6.39 -10.22
CA ALA A 46 -18.68 -5.10 -10.73
C ALA A 46 -17.94 -5.21 -12.08
N THR A 47 -17.40 -6.39 -12.39
CA THR A 47 -16.67 -6.68 -13.65
C THR A 47 -17.54 -7.28 -14.74
N LEU A 48 -18.80 -7.60 -14.46
CA LEU A 48 -19.74 -8.12 -15.46
C LEU A 48 -20.28 -6.99 -16.34
N ALA A 49 -20.72 -7.33 -17.56
CA ALA A 49 -21.23 -6.35 -18.52
C ALA A 49 -22.52 -5.67 -18.04
N GLU A 50 -23.36 -6.37 -17.27
CA GLU A 50 -24.53 -5.77 -16.60
C GLU A 50 -24.17 -4.78 -15.48
N GLY A 51 -22.91 -4.77 -15.03
CA GLY A 51 -22.51 -4.05 -13.83
C GLY A 51 -23.05 -4.68 -12.56
N GLY A 52 -22.56 -4.20 -11.42
CA GLY A 52 -22.91 -4.77 -10.14
C GLY A 52 -22.06 -4.21 -9.02
N THR A 53 -22.15 -4.87 -7.88
CA THR A 53 -21.55 -4.40 -6.64
C THR A 53 -20.57 -5.40 -6.07
N ASP A 54 -19.39 -4.94 -5.71
CA ASP A 54 -18.37 -5.70 -5.01
C ASP A 54 -17.87 -4.95 -3.78
N GLN A 55 -17.55 -5.69 -2.72
CA GLN A 55 -16.86 -5.14 -1.55
C GLN A 55 -15.35 -5.15 -1.78
N ILE A 56 -14.69 -4.04 -1.48
CA ILE A 56 -13.24 -3.90 -1.51
C ILE A 56 -12.70 -3.63 -0.11
N THR A 57 -11.61 -4.33 0.24
CA THR A 57 -10.87 -4.10 1.49
C THR A 57 -9.72 -3.15 1.21
N ILE A 58 -9.60 -2.12 2.04
CA ILE A 58 -8.59 -1.07 1.96
C ILE A 58 -7.66 -1.22 3.16
N TYR A 59 -6.36 -1.15 2.92
CA TYR A 59 -5.35 -1.01 3.96
C TYR A 59 -4.65 0.33 3.79
N ALA A 60 -4.58 1.12 4.86
CA ALA A 60 -3.89 2.41 4.87
C ALA A 60 -3.10 2.65 6.16
N THR A 61 -1.97 3.34 6.07
CA THR A 61 -1.17 3.73 7.25
C THR A 61 -1.59 5.06 7.87
N CYS A 62 -2.35 5.89 7.13
CA CYS A 62 -2.96 7.14 7.58
C CYS A 62 -4.38 7.31 7.01
N ASP A 63 -4.99 8.47 7.23
CA ASP A 63 -6.27 8.82 6.58
C ASP A 63 -6.14 8.78 5.06
N TRP A 64 -7.19 8.30 4.40
CA TRP A 64 -7.16 7.97 2.98
C TRP A 64 -8.38 8.49 2.23
N SER A 65 -8.24 8.62 0.92
CA SER A 65 -9.32 8.94 -0.02
C SER A 65 -9.15 8.20 -1.34
N LEU A 66 -10.28 7.93 -2.00
CA LEU A 66 -10.40 7.28 -3.29
C LEU A 66 -11.12 8.22 -4.26
N GLU A 67 -10.62 8.27 -5.49
CA GLU A 67 -11.21 9.05 -6.58
C GLU A 67 -11.38 8.10 -7.78
N GLY A 68 -12.64 7.91 -8.20
CA GLY A 68 -13.01 7.05 -9.32
C GLY A 68 -13.43 7.82 -10.56
N GLU A 69 -13.83 7.09 -11.60
CA GLU A 69 -14.40 7.63 -12.83
C GLU A 69 -15.93 7.78 -12.70
N ASP A 70 -16.59 8.35 -13.72
CA ASP A 70 -18.01 8.70 -13.68
C ASP A 70 -18.99 7.52 -13.79
N TRP A 71 -18.54 6.37 -14.32
CA TRP A 71 -19.40 5.20 -14.57
C TRP A 71 -19.46 4.20 -13.40
N PHE A 72 -18.77 4.48 -12.29
CA PHE A 72 -18.87 3.70 -11.06
C PHE A 72 -18.77 4.59 -9.81
N THR A 73 -19.30 4.10 -8.70
CA THR A 73 -19.21 4.76 -7.40
C THR A 73 -18.39 3.92 -6.42
N ILE A 74 -17.77 4.58 -5.44
CA ILE A 74 -17.10 3.93 -4.31
C ILE A 74 -17.62 4.56 -3.03
N GLU A 75 -18.17 3.78 -2.11
CA GLU A 75 -18.66 4.29 -0.83
C GLU A 75 -18.26 3.37 0.35
N PRO A 76 -17.63 3.89 1.41
CA PRO A 76 -17.10 5.26 1.55
C PRO A 76 -15.88 5.53 0.66
N ALA A 77 -15.82 6.70 0.03
CA ALA A 77 -14.64 7.14 -0.74
C ALA A 77 -13.51 7.73 0.12
N LYS A 78 -13.62 7.67 1.45
CA LYS A 78 -12.62 8.19 2.39
C LYS A 78 -12.70 7.44 3.72
N GLY A 79 -11.60 7.41 4.45
CA GLY A 79 -11.56 6.77 5.76
C GLY A 79 -10.30 7.12 6.55
N THR A 80 -10.11 6.39 7.65
CA THR A 80 -9.00 6.61 8.58
C THR A 80 -7.99 5.46 8.52
N ARG A 81 -6.85 5.63 9.19
CA ARG A 81 -5.79 4.61 9.26
C ARG A 81 -6.32 3.21 9.64
N GLY A 82 -5.70 2.19 9.08
CA GLY A 82 -5.99 0.78 9.37
C GLY A 82 -6.67 0.07 8.20
N VAL A 83 -7.45 -0.96 8.54
CA VAL A 83 -8.25 -1.71 7.57
C VAL A 83 -9.64 -1.11 7.51
N SER A 84 -10.15 -0.90 6.30
CA SER A 84 -11.50 -0.38 6.06
C SER A 84 -12.15 -1.14 4.90
N GLU A 85 -13.47 -1.05 4.80
CA GLU A 85 -14.23 -1.62 3.69
C GLU A 85 -14.90 -0.50 2.90
N SER A 86 -14.98 -0.69 1.60
CA SER A 86 -15.77 0.16 0.70
C SER A 86 -16.47 -0.71 -0.32
N VAL A 87 -17.51 -0.16 -0.91
CA VAL A 87 -18.34 -0.84 -1.88
C VAL A 87 -18.16 -0.14 -3.22
N ILE A 88 -17.73 -0.89 -4.24
CA ILE A 88 -17.72 -0.42 -5.63
C ILE A 88 -19.04 -0.82 -6.29
N THR A 89 -19.67 0.10 -7.00
CA THR A 89 -20.87 -0.17 -7.79
C THR A 89 -20.67 0.35 -9.21
N THR A 90 -20.71 -0.54 -10.19
CA THR A 90 -20.50 -0.21 -11.61
C THR A 90 -21.81 -0.17 -12.38
N GLN A 91 -21.91 0.77 -13.32
CA GLN A 91 -23.00 0.79 -14.29
C GLN A 91 -22.81 -0.31 -15.35
N PRO A 92 -23.88 -0.71 -16.08
CA PRO A 92 -23.73 -1.57 -17.24
C PRO A 92 -22.76 -0.99 -18.29
N ASN A 93 -22.00 -1.86 -18.96
CA ASN A 93 -21.15 -1.50 -20.10
C ASN A 93 -21.80 -1.94 -21.42
N THR A 94 -22.40 -1.00 -22.14
CA THR A 94 -23.14 -1.27 -23.38
C THR A 94 -22.33 -1.03 -24.67
N THR A 95 -21.01 -0.83 -24.56
CA THR A 95 -20.16 -0.43 -25.70
C THR A 95 -19.72 -1.58 -26.60
N GLY A 96 -19.92 -2.83 -26.18
CA GLY A 96 -19.48 -4.03 -26.90
C GLY A 96 -18.00 -4.39 -26.72
N ALA A 97 -17.21 -3.51 -26.11
CA ALA A 97 -15.81 -3.75 -25.77
C ALA A 97 -15.60 -3.68 -24.25
N ASP A 98 -14.59 -4.39 -23.76
CA ASP A 98 -14.16 -4.29 -22.36
C ASP A 98 -13.68 -2.86 -22.06
N ARG A 99 -13.98 -2.38 -20.85
CA ARG A 99 -13.49 -1.09 -20.35
C ARG A 99 -12.69 -1.25 -19.06
N THR A 100 -11.70 -0.40 -18.88
CA THR A 100 -10.86 -0.37 -17.66
C THR A 100 -11.34 0.76 -16.76
N GLY A 101 -11.57 0.46 -15.49
CA GLY A 101 -11.83 1.45 -14.45
C GLY A 101 -10.57 1.77 -13.67
N THR A 102 -10.32 3.06 -13.46
CA THR A 102 -9.17 3.58 -12.73
C THR A 102 -9.62 4.21 -11.43
N ILE A 103 -9.04 3.79 -10.31
CA ILE A 103 -9.23 4.39 -9.00
C ILE A 103 -7.89 4.99 -8.60
N ARG A 104 -7.88 6.29 -8.27
CA ARG A 104 -6.74 6.95 -7.66
C ARG A 104 -6.87 6.89 -6.14
N LEU A 105 -5.83 6.38 -5.48
CA LEU A 105 -5.77 6.24 -4.04
C LEU A 105 -4.82 7.31 -3.50
N LYS A 106 -5.18 7.92 -2.38
CA LYS A 106 -4.36 8.93 -1.71
C LYS A 106 -4.29 8.69 -0.21
N ALA A 107 -3.09 8.77 0.35
CA ALA A 107 -2.79 8.73 1.79
C ALA A 107 -1.65 9.72 2.05
N GLY A 108 -1.92 10.83 2.75
CA GLY A 108 -0.95 11.92 2.90
C GLY A 108 -0.40 12.42 1.56
N SER A 109 0.93 12.35 1.38
CA SER A 109 1.60 12.66 0.09
C SER A 109 1.70 11.47 -0.86
N TYR A 110 1.37 10.26 -0.41
CA TYR A 110 1.39 9.06 -1.24
C TYR A 110 0.16 9.01 -2.16
N THR A 111 0.40 8.70 -3.42
CA THR A 111 -0.64 8.44 -4.40
C THR A 111 -0.33 7.16 -5.18
N SER A 112 -1.35 6.34 -5.40
CA SER A 112 -1.25 5.14 -6.23
C SER A 112 -2.52 4.96 -7.08
N THR A 113 -2.50 3.96 -7.95
CA THR A 113 -3.61 3.64 -8.84
C THR A 113 -3.99 2.18 -8.68
N TYR A 114 -5.29 1.91 -8.64
CA TYR A 114 -5.87 0.59 -8.79
C TYR A 114 -6.70 0.54 -10.07
N THR A 115 -6.57 -0.55 -10.82
CA THR A 115 -7.34 -0.75 -12.05
C THR A 115 -8.07 -2.07 -12.01
N PHE A 116 -9.28 -2.10 -12.58
CA PHE A 116 -10.03 -3.32 -12.84
C PHE A 116 -10.66 -3.26 -14.24
N THR A 117 -11.03 -4.41 -14.80
CA THR A 117 -11.65 -4.50 -16.12
C THR A 117 -13.09 -4.94 -15.97
N GLN A 118 -14.00 -4.24 -16.64
CA GLN A 118 -15.39 -4.63 -16.82
C GLN A 118 -15.62 -5.12 -18.24
N ALA A 119 -16.28 -6.27 -18.37
CA ALA A 119 -16.60 -6.86 -19.66
C ALA A 119 -17.51 -5.96 -20.51
N GLY A 120 -17.36 -6.02 -21.83
CA GLY A 120 -18.34 -5.51 -22.79
C GLY A 120 -19.54 -6.46 -22.96
N LYS A 121 -20.73 -5.91 -23.21
CA LYS A 121 -21.93 -6.70 -23.54
C LYS A 121 -21.88 -7.31 -24.94
#